data_AF-A0A4Q7LI71-F1
#
_entry.id   AF-A0A4Q7LI71-F1
#
_cell.length_a   1.000
_cell.length_b   1.000
_cell.length_c   1.000
_cell.angle_alpha   90.00
_cell.angle_beta   90.00
_cell.angle_gamma   90.00
#
_symmetry.space_group_name_H-M   'P 1'
#
loop_
_entity.id
_entity.type
_entity.pdbx_description
1 polymer ?
#
loop_
_entity_poly.entity_id
_entity_poly.type
_entity_poly.pdbx_seq_one_letter_code
_entity_poly.pdbx_strand_id
1 'polypeptide(L)'
;MPDAPGKDTLEALGRSALAEVTPERTVGQLREVDTSTDGVVTLTYSTTMGGYPGWVWTVAVSTIDPANPSVLETELMPGDGALLAPDWVPWADRLDEYIAQQAELAAAGADDESDDDADDDDSDDDDADEHDLHDDHDADVFDGVDIDAHADEGVSVDADD
;
A
#
# COMPACT_ATOMS: atom_id res chain seq x y z
N MET A 1 35.62 -20.91 17.95
CA MET A 1 34.38 -20.24 17.52
C MET A 1 33.89 -19.45 18.71
N PRO A 2 33.60 -18.15 18.60
CA PRO A 2 32.86 -17.46 19.65
C PRO A 2 31.53 -18.18 19.89
N ASP A 3 31.04 -18.13 21.13
CA ASP A 3 29.74 -18.67 21.49
C ASP A 3 28.63 -17.88 20.78
N ALA A 4 27.48 -18.53 20.55
CA ALA A 4 26.30 -17.86 20.04
C ALA A 4 25.92 -16.66 20.93
N PRO A 5 25.38 -15.57 20.35
CA PRO A 5 24.95 -14.42 21.14
C PRO A 5 23.93 -14.83 22.20
N GLY A 6 24.06 -14.25 23.39
CA GLY A 6 23.15 -14.52 24.50
C GLY A 6 21.72 -14.09 24.18
N LYS A 7 20.74 -14.79 24.75
CA LYS A 7 19.31 -14.49 24.57
C LYS A 7 18.97 -13.02 24.88
N ASP A 8 19.54 -12.45 25.94
CA ASP A 8 19.28 -11.06 26.33
C ASP A 8 19.81 -10.06 25.30
N THR A 9 20.96 -10.35 24.68
CA THR A 9 21.53 -9.55 23.59
C THR A 9 20.63 -9.58 22.37
N LEU A 10 20.15 -10.77 22.00
CA LEU A 10 19.22 -10.95 20.89
C LEU A 10 17.88 -10.25 21.16
N GLU A 11 17.30 -10.40 22.35
CA GLU A 11 16.06 -9.74 22.71
C GLU A 11 16.20 -8.21 22.67
N ALA A 12 17.29 -7.66 23.20
CA ALA A 12 17.57 -6.23 23.16
C ALA A 12 17.72 -5.72 21.73
N LEU A 13 18.44 -6.46 20.87
CA LEU A 13 18.59 -6.13 19.45
C LEU A 13 17.24 -6.17 18.72
N GLY A 14 16.44 -7.22 18.95
CA GLY A 14 15.11 -7.36 18.33
C GLY A 14 14.14 -6.27 18.79
N ARG A 15 14.16 -5.89 20.07
CA ARG A 15 13.37 -4.74 20.57
C ARG A 15 13.81 -3.41 19.96
N SER A 16 15.12 -3.20 19.83
CA SER A 16 15.66 -2.00 19.18
C SER A 16 15.18 -1.90 17.73
N ALA A 17 15.25 -2.99 16.97
CA ALA A 17 14.82 -2.99 15.57
C ALA A 17 13.32 -2.77 15.42
N LEU A 18 12.49 -3.39 16.27
CA LEU A 18 11.05 -3.14 16.24
C LEU A 18 10.69 -1.70 16.60
N ALA A 19 11.45 -1.05 17.49
CA ALA A 19 11.24 0.35 17.85
C ALA A 19 11.50 1.33 16.67
N GLU A 20 12.23 0.90 15.64
CA GLU A 20 12.45 1.70 14.43
C GLU A 20 11.21 1.73 13.51
N VAL A 21 10.36 0.69 13.55
CA VAL A 21 9.22 0.53 12.64
C VAL A 21 7.87 0.70 13.31
N THR A 22 7.80 0.58 14.64
CA THR A 22 6.54 0.67 15.38
C THR A 22 6.74 1.24 16.80
N PRO A 23 5.75 1.93 17.38
CA PRO A 23 5.86 2.41 18.76
C PRO A 23 6.03 1.26 19.76
N GLU A 24 6.95 1.33 20.71
CA GLU A 24 7.24 0.24 21.67
C GLU A 24 6.01 -0.37 22.34
N ARG A 25 4.97 0.44 22.62
CA ARG A 25 3.71 -0.02 23.21
C ARG A 25 2.96 -1.08 22.39
N THR A 26 3.26 -1.21 21.10
CA THR A 26 2.64 -2.17 20.16
C THR A 26 3.35 -3.53 20.17
N VAL A 27 4.54 -3.60 20.77
CA VAL A 27 5.38 -4.80 20.87
C VAL A 27 5.22 -5.41 22.26
N GLY A 28 4.71 -6.62 22.32
CA GLY A 28 4.50 -7.34 23.58
C GLY A 28 5.71 -8.15 24.04
N GLN A 29 5.43 -9.30 24.65
CA GLN A 29 6.45 -10.18 25.21
C GLN A 29 7.13 -11.00 24.11
N LEU A 30 8.43 -11.27 24.27
CA LEU A 30 9.14 -12.29 23.50
C LEU A 30 8.54 -13.67 23.80
N ARG A 31 8.04 -14.34 22.77
CA ARG A 31 7.36 -15.64 22.83
C ARG A 31 8.30 -16.78 22.50
N GLU A 32 9.09 -16.61 21.45
CA GLU A 32 9.93 -17.66 20.89
C GLU A 32 11.27 -17.10 20.40
N VAL A 33 12.29 -17.96 20.48
CA VAL A 33 13.61 -17.75 19.88
C VAL A 33 13.91 -19.02 19.11
N ASP A 34 13.72 -18.98 17.79
CA ASP A 34 13.99 -20.11 16.91
C ASP A 34 15.39 -20.02 16.32
N THR A 35 16.11 -21.13 16.36
CA THR A 35 17.49 -21.26 15.83
C THR A 35 17.58 -22.41 14.83
N SER A 36 16.47 -22.75 14.17
CA SER A 36 16.40 -23.90 13.27
C SER A 36 17.22 -23.70 11.99
N THR A 37 17.41 -22.44 11.58
CA THR A 37 18.20 -22.05 10.41
C THR A 37 19.62 -21.71 10.85
N ASP A 38 20.62 -22.33 10.21
CA ASP A 38 22.02 -22.09 10.54
C ASP A 38 22.42 -20.64 10.24
N GLY A 39 23.08 -19.99 11.20
CA GLY A 39 23.49 -18.59 11.09
C GLY A 39 22.34 -17.56 11.15
N VAL A 40 21.10 -17.97 11.42
CA VAL A 40 19.95 -17.07 11.58
C VAL A 40 19.14 -17.44 12.83
N VAL A 41 18.77 -16.43 13.61
CA VAL A 41 17.88 -16.57 14.75
C VAL A 41 16.61 -15.76 14.49
N THR A 42 15.46 -16.39 14.64
CA THR A 42 14.15 -15.73 14.51
C THR A 42 13.57 -15.47 15.90
N LEU A 43 13.34 -14.21 16.22
CA LEU A 43 12.70 -13.78 17.46
C LEU A 43 11.23 -13.48 17.20
N THR A 44 10.33 -14.09 17.95
CA THR A 44 8.89 -13.87 17.80
C THR A 44 8.32 -13.18 19.03
N TYR A 45 7.63 -12.06 18.85
CA TYR A 45 6.97 -11.30 19.91
C TYR A 45 5.46 -11.26 19.68
N SER A 46 4.68 -11.26 20.76
CA SER A 46 3.24 -10.96 20.66
C SER A 46 3.03 -9.50 20.22
N THR A 47 2.01 -9.21 19.41
CA THR A 47 1.57 -7.82 19.16
C THR A 47 0.50 -7.37 20.14
N THR A 48 0.42 -6.08 20.42
CA THR A 48 -0.68 -5.45 21.17
C THR A 48 -1.47 -4.46 20.30
N MET A 49 -1.23 -4.45 18.99
CA MET A 49 -1.97 -3.60 18.06
C MET A 49 -3.42 -4.07 17.91
N GLY A 50 -4.37 -3.18 18.17
CA GLY A 50 -5.80 -3.51 18.15
C GLY A 50 -6.32 -4.01 16.80
N GLY A 51 -5.72 -3.60 15.68
CA GLY A 51 -6.09 -4.06 14.34
C GLY A 51 -5.49 -5.42 13.94
N TYR A 52 -4.61 -5.99 14.77
CA TYR A 52 -3.87 -7.21 14.45
C TYR A 52 -3.99 -8.29 15.54
N PRO A 53 -5.22 -8.64 15.99
CA PRO A 53 -5.40 -9.69 16.98
C PRO A 53 -4.89 -11.02 16.44
N GLY A 54 -4.09 -11.75 17.22
CA GLY A 54 -3.49 -13.04 16.83
C GLY A 54 -2.25 -12.93 15.93
N TRP A 55 -1.83 -11.72 15.56
CA TRP A 55 -0.59 -11.52 14.81
C TRP A 55 0.63 -11.49 15.73
N VAL A 56 1.80 -11.70 15.15
CA VAL A 56 3.08 -11.69 15.86
C VAL A 56 4.09 -10.85 15.11
N TRP A 57 4.97 -10.20 15.85
CA TRP A 57 6.17 -9.59 15.29
C TRP A 57 7.25 -10.64 15.17
N THR A 58 7.92 -10.72 14.03
CA THR A 58 9.12 -11.53 13.81
C THR A 58 10.31 -10.62 13.54
N VAL A 59 11.47 -10.98 14.08
CA VAL A 59 12.74 -10.34 13.78
C VAL A 59 13.74 -11.42 13.43
N ALA A 60 14.23 -11.42 12.19
CA ALA A 60 15.31 -12.32 11.80
C ALA A 60 16.66 -11.64 12.04
N VAL A 61 17.56 -12.35 12.72
CA VAL A 61 18.88 -11.85 13.10
C VAL A 61 19.95 -12.78 12.55
N SER A 62 20.89 -12.24 11.78
CA SER A 62 22.09 -12.96 11.36
C SER A 62 23.02 -13.17 12.56
N THR A 63 23.47 -14.40 12.74
CA THR A 63 24.47 -14.81 13.75
C THR A 63 25.70 -15.43 13.10
N ILE A 64 25.95 -15.15 11.81
CA ILE A 64 27.14 -15.61 11.08
C ILE A 64 28.43 -15.05 11.71
N ASP A 65 28.39 -13.79 12.15
CA ASP A 65 29.38 -13.23 13.08
C ASP A 65 28.74 -13.10 14.47
N PRO A 66 28.94 -14.08 15.38
CA PRO A 66 28.32 -14.07 16.70
C PRO A 66 28.70 -12.87 17.58
N ALA A 67 29.82 -12.21 17.28
CA ALA A 67 30.25 -11.01 18.00
C ALA A 67 29.50 -9.75 17.55
N ASN A 68 28.99 -9.74 16.31
CA ASN A 68 28.30 -8.60 15.70
C ASN A 68 27.02 -9.07 14.98
N PRO A 69 26.01 -9.56 15.72
CA PRO A 69 24.74 -9.96 15.10
C PRO A 69 24.07 -8.75 14.45
N SER A 70 23.44 -8.95 13.29
CA SER A 70 22.75 -7.90 12.55
C SER A 70 21.31 -8.31 12.23
N VAL A 71 20.40 -7.34 12.22
CA VAL A 71 19.00 -7.58 11.85
C VAL A 71 18.89 -7.68 10.34
N LEU A 72 18.15 -8.69 9.87
CA LEU A 72 17.91 -8.94 8.45
C LEU A 72 16.56 -8.35 8.03
N GLU A 73 15.51 -8.66 8.80
CA GLU A 73 14.16 -8.19 8.54
C GLU A 73 13.33 -8.13 9.82
N THR A 74 12.28 -7.32 9.78
CA THR A 74 11.25 -7.22 10.80
C THR A 74 9.88 -7.26 10.13
N GLU A 75 9.02 -8.17 10.57
CA GLU A 75 7.73 -8.38 9.90
C GLU A 75 6.62 -8.52 10.93
N LEU A 76 5.42 -8.09 10.56
CA LEU A 76 4.21 -8.40 11.31
C LEU A 76 3.44 -9.46 10.52
N MET A 77 3.40 -10.67 11.05
CA MET A 77 2.82 -11.82 10.36
C MET A 77 1.58 -12.36 11.11
N PRO A 78 0.56 -12.85 10.38
CA PRO A 78 -0.57 -13.50 11.02
C PRO A 78 -0.10 -14.78 11.72
N GLY A 79 -0.38 -14.88 13.01
CA GLY A 79 -0.13 -16.06 13.82
C GLY A 79 -1.41 -16.87 14.08
N ASP A 80 -1.35 -17.73 15.10
CA ASP A 80 -2.51 -18.51 15.53
C ASP A 80 -3.64 -17.59 16.02
N GLY A 81 -4.85 -17.81 15.47
CA GLY A 81 -6.02 -16.99 15.77
C GLY A 81 -6.04 -15.61 15.09
N ALA A 82 -5.15 -15.35 14.13
CA ALA A 82 -5.18 -14.11 13.36
C ALA A 82 -6.45 -13.96 12.52
N LEU A 83 -7.03 -12.76 12.52
CA LEU A 83 -8.06 -12.41 11.54
C LEU A 83 -7.40 -12.19 10.17
N LEU A 84 -7.68 -13.09 9.24
CA LEU A 84 -7.18 -13.02 7.86
C LEU A 84 -8.12 -12.21 6.97
N ALA A 85 -7.55 -11.59 5.95
CA ALA A 85 -8.33 -10.96 4.90
C ALA A 85 -9.20 -12.00 4.17
N PRO A 86 -10.38 -11.60 3.66
CA PRO A 86 -11.15 -12.44 2.75
C PRO A 86 -10.38 -12.65 1.44
N ASP A 87 -10.86 -13.58 0.62
CA ASP A 87 -10.33 -13.79 -0.72
C ASP A 87 -10.34 -12.49 -1.54
N TRP A 88 -9.27 -12.28 -2.31
CA TRP A 88 -9.17 -11.14 -3.18
C TRP A 88 -10.18 -11.26 -4.33
N VAL A 89 -10.86 -10.15 -4.62
CA VAL A 89 -11.81 -10.02 -5.71
C VAL A 89 -11.24 -9.01 -6.71
N PRO A 90 -11.17 -9.32 -8.01
CA PRO A 90 -10.77 -8.37 -9.04
C PRO A 90 -11.48 -7.04 -8.92
N TRP A 91 -10.74 -5.97 -9.21
CA TRP A 91 -11.30 -4.63 -9.18
C TRP A 91 -12.52 -4.50 -10.11
N ALA A 92 -12.49 -5.14 -11.29
CA ALA A 92 -13.56 -5.07 -12.28
C ALA A 92 -14.86 -5.63 -11.69
N ASP A 93 -14.79 -6.84 -11.14
CA ASP A 93 -15.91 -7.52 -10.49
C ASP A 93 -16.48 -6.70 -9.31
N ARG A 94 -15.65 -5.94 -8.59
CA ARG A 94 -16.14 -5.03 -7.53
C ARG A 94 -16.93 -3.83 -8.07
N LEU A 95 -16.67 -3.43 -9.31
CA LEU A 95 -17.31 -2.27 -9.93
C LEU A 95 -18.52 -2.64 -10.81
N ASP A 96 -18.74 -3.93 -11.08
CA ASP A 96 -19.83 -4.39 -11.97
C ASP A 96 -21.20 -3.80 -11.61
N GLU A 97 -21.56 -3.77 -10.32
CA GLU A 97 -22.84 -3.20 -9.86
C GLU A 97 -22.91 -1.69 -10.09
N TYR A 98 -21.82 -0.97 -9.84
CA TYR A 98 -21.74 0.46 -10.11
C TYR A 98 -21.85 0.76 -11.61
N ILE A 99 -21.15 -0.01 -12.46
CA ILE A 99 -21.21 0.13 -13.92
C ILE A 99 -22.63 -0.14 -14.41
N ALA A 100 -23.29 -1.20 -13.92
CA ALA A 100 -24.67 -1.51 -14.26
C ALA A 100 -25.63 -0.38 -13.86
N GLN A 101 -25.47 0.20 -12.68
CA GLN A 101 -26.26 1.35 -12.22
C GLN A 101 -26.04 2.58 -13.10
N GLN A 102 -24.80 2.88 -13.48
CA GLN A 102 -24.51 4.02 -14.37
C GLN A 102 -25.12 3.83 -15.76
N ALA A 103 -25.10 2.60 -16.29
CA ALA A 103 -25.74 2.29 -17.56
C ALA A 103 -27.28 2.44 -17.49
N GLU A 104 -27.91 2.04 -16.40
CA GLU A 104 -29.36 2.22 -16.19
C GLU A 104 -29.73 3.71 -16.08
N LEU A 105 -28.96 4.49 -15.32
CA LEU A 105 -29.17 5.94 -15.22
C LEU A 105 -29.00 6.66 -16.57
N ALA A 106 -27.99 6.27 -17.34
CA ALA A 106 -27.78 6.81 -18.69
C ALA A 106 -28.95 6.46 -19.62
N ALA A 107 -29.50 5.25 -19.54
CA ALA A 107 -30.68 4.86 -20.31
C ALA A 107 -31.94 5.64 -19.88
N ALA A 108 -32.14 5.84 -18.57
CA ALA A 108 -33.27 6.60 -18.05
C ALA A 108 -33.22 8.09 -18.41
N GLY A 109 -32.02 8.70 -18.44
CA GLY A 109 -31.84 10.09 -18.89
C GLY A 109 -32.03 10.26 -20.40
N ALA A 110 -31.68 9.24 -21.20
CA ALA A 110 -31.89 9.27 -22.65
C ALA A 110 -33.38 9.22 -23.06
N ASP A 111 -34.24 8.62 -22.23
CA ASP A 111 -35.70 8.60 -22.48
C ASP A 111 -36.38 9.96 -22.17
N ASP A 112 -35.75 10.84 -21.36
CA ASP A 112 -36.26 12.18 -21.00
C ASP A 112 -35.96 13.26 -22.07
N GLU A 113 -35.02 13.02 -22.99
CA GLU A 113 -34.67 13.95 -24.09
C GLU A 113 -35.51 13.75 -25.36
N SER A 114 -36.62 13.00 -25.30
CA SER A 114 -37.44 12.63 -26.47
C SER A 114 -38.80 13.35 -26.58
N ASP A 115 -39.09 14.37 -25.76
CA ASP A 115 -40.36 15.12 -25.76
C ASP A 115 -40.20 16.64 -25.97
N ASP A 116 -39.42 17.07 -26.96
CA ASP A 116 -39.60 18.42 -27.51
C ASP A 116 -39.32 18.46 -29.01
N ASP A 117 -40.32 18.05 -29.79
CA ASP A 117 -40.40 18.30 -31.22
C ASP A 117 -41.75 18.98 -31.52
N ALA A 118 -41.78 20.30 -31.35
CA ALA A 118 -42.79 21.18 -31.95
C ALA A 118 -42.25 22.62 -32.08
N ASP A 119 -41.74 22.92 -33.30
CA ASP A 119 -41.81 24.18 -34.04
C ASP A 119 -41.94 25.51 -33.25
N ASP A 120 -41.03 26.48 -33.46
CA ASP A 120 -41.22 27.57 -34.44
C ASP A 120 -40.16 28.68 -34.31
N ASP A 121 -39.75 29.18 -35.48
CA ASP A 121 -39.29 30.53 -35.84
C ASP A 121 -38.05 31.18 -35.18
N ASP A 122 -36.98 31.24 -35.99
CA ASP A 122 -36.11 32.39 -36.30
C ASP A 122 -36.17 33.62 -35.37
N SER A 123 -35.02 34.05 -34.83
CA SER A 123 -34.44 35.40 -35.06
C SER A 123 -33.32 35.73 -34.06
N ASP A 124 -32.15 36.02 -34.65
CA ASP A 124 -31.13 37.05 -34.31
C ASP A 124 -30.77 37.38 -32.84
N ASP A 125 -29.45 37.23 -32.60
CA ASP A 125 -28.52 38.27 -32.13
C ASP A 125 -28.87 39.07 -30.87
N ASP A 126 -28.12 38.87 -29.78
CA ASP A 126 -27.25 39.93 -29.22
C ASP A 126 -26.47 39.46 -27.98
N ASP A 127 -25.23 39.96 -27.90
CA ASP A 127 -24.24 39.87 -26.83
C ASP A 127 -24.76 40.17 -25.41
N ALA A 128 -24.18 39.50 -24.40
CA ALA A 128 -23.81 40.11 -23.11
C ALA A 128 -22.95 39.16 -22.23
N ASP A 129 -21.64 39.26 -22.42
CA ASP A 129 -20.62 39.56 -21.42
C ASP A 129 -20.82 39.20 -19.91
N GLU A 130 -19.82 38.44 -19.42
CA GLU A 130 -19.14 38.46 -18.10
C GLU A 130 -19.92 38.32 -16.78
N HIS A 131 -19.69 37.17 -16.12
CA HIS A 131 -19.49 37.14 -14.67
C HIS A 131 -18.30 36.25 -14.28
N ASP A 132 -17.20 36.93 -13.96
CA ASP A 132 -16.03 36.48 -13.24
C ASP A 132 -16.41 35.95 -11.83
N LEU A 133 -16.05 34.69 -11.55
CA LEU A 133 -15.83 34.21 -10.19
C LEU A 133 -14.56 33.34 -10.21
N HIS A 134 -13.44 34.01 -9.96
CA HIS A 134 -12.30 33.48 -9.24
C HIS A 134 -12.75 32.47 -8.14
N ASP A 135 -12.36 31.20 -8.30
CA ASP A 135 -12.25 30.28 -7.17
C ASP A 135 -10.81 29.80 -7.10
N ASP A 136 -10.06 30.49 -6.27
CA ASP A 136 -8.83 30.06 -5.67
C ASP A 136 -9.08 28.78 -4.83
N HIS A 137 -8.79 27.62 -5.41
CA HIS A 137 -8.38 26.47 -4.60
C HIS A 137 -6.92 26.10 -4.91
N ASP A 138 -6.08 26.69 -4.07
CA ASP A 138 -4.73 26.23 -3.77
C ASP A 138 -4.73 24.74 -3.34
N ALA A 139 -3.75 24.03 -3.90
CA ALA A 139 -3.14 22.80 -3.38
C ALA A 139 -4.01 21.54 -3.20
N ASP A 140 -3.98 20.67 -4.21
CA ASP A 140 -3.52 19.30 -3.97
C ASP A 140 -2.51 18.89 -5.03
N VAL A 141 -1.27 18.86 -4.56
CA VAL A 141 -0.07 18.31 -5.17
C VAL A 141 -0.34 16.85 -5.55
N PHE A 142 -0.72 16.60 -6.80
CA PHE A 142 -0.37 15.34 -7.43
C PHE A 142 1.14 15.42 -7.72
N ASP A 143 1.92 14.89 -6.76
CA ASP A 143 3.36 14.71 -6.91
C ASP A 143 3.62 13.82 -8.13
N GLY A 144 4.46 14.34 -9.02
CA GLY A 144 4.58 13.88 -10.40
C GLY A 144 5.01 12.43 -10.52
N VAL A 145 4.13 11.61 -11.09
CA VAL A 145 4.52 10.39 -11.80
C VAL A 145 4.34 10.67 -13.29
N ASP A 146 5.41 11.18 -13.92
CA ASP A 146 5.56 11.17 -15.37
C ASP A 146 5.88 9.73 -15.80
N ILE A 147 4.85 8.91 -16.00
CA ILE A 147 4.96 7.52 -16.49
C ILE A 147 5.48 7.44 -17.95
N ASP A 148 5.49 8.56 -18.69
CA ASP A 148 5.84 8.58 -20.11
C ASP A 148 7.28 9.03 -20.43
N ALA A 149 8.17 9.19 -19.43
CA ALA A 149 9.54 9.68 -19.66
C ALA A 149 10.58 8.59 -20.06
N HIS A 150 10.18 7.34 -20.31
CA HIS A 150 11.09 6.28 -20.77
C HIS A 150 10.80 5.80 -22.20
N ALA A 151 10.72 6.74 -23.14
CA ALA A 151 10.84 6.44 -24.56
C ALA A 151 12.26 6.78 -25.06
N ASP A 152 13.01 5.71 -25.33
CA ASP A 152 14.11 5.63 -26.31
C ASP A 152 15.44 6.35 -25.99
N GLU A 153 16.27 5.71 -25.15
CA GLU A 153 17.72 5.82 -25.33
C GLU A 153 18.23 4.50 -25.94
N GLY A 154 18.45 4.55 -27.25
CA GLY A 154 18.96 3.43 -28.03
C GLY A 154 20.27 2.88 -27.47
N VAL A 155 20.24 1.63 -27.03
CA VAL A 155 21.44 0.83 -26.77
C VAL A 155 22.13 0.57 -28.11
N SER A 156 23.23 1.28 -28.37
CA SER A 156 24.20 0.88 -29.39
C SER A 156 24.97 -0.34 -28.88
N VAL A 157 24.64 -1.51 -29.41
CA VAL A 157 25.44 -2.71 -29.23
C VAL A 157 26.63 -2.60 -30.19
N ASP A 158 27.79 -2.18 -29.68
CA ASP A 158 29.07 -2.40 -30.37
C ASP A 158 29.28 -3.91 -30.50
N ALA A 159 29.21 -4.41 -31.73
CA ALA A 159 29.60 -5.76 -32.08
C ALA A 159 31.08 -5.74 -32.50
N ASP A 160 31.93 -6.39 -31.71
CA ASP A 160 33.27 -6.81 -32.12
C ASP A 160 33.22 -7.65 -33.41
N ASP A 161 33.84 -7.14 -34.50
CA ASP A 161 34.75 -7.85 -35.44
C ASP A 161 35.47 -6.85 -36.38
#